data_AF-A0A9D1BVX9-F1
#
_entry.id   AF-A0A9D1BVX9-F1
#
_cell.length_a   1.000
_cell.length_b   1.000
_cell.length_c   1.000
_cell.angle_alpha   90.00
_cell.angle_beta   90.00
_cell.angle_gamma   90.00
#
_symmetry.space_group_name_H-M   'P 1'
#
loop_
_entity.id
_entity.type
_entity.pdbx_description
1 polymer ?
#
loop_
_entity_poly.entity_id
_entity_poly.type
_entity_poly.pdbx_seq_one_letter_code
_entity_poly.pdbx_strand_id
1 'polypeptide(L)'
;MSKKKPTKPHKKKKTGKKKNAAKAKTTSFWRQPSLWIPALVILLITAIAFSPSLENGFVNWDDDVNVLENENLRDFSLESIQKIFNPTTGTIIGNYNPLPIFTFLIDKELLGGHDGKNYKPWIFHFNNLLLHLFCVFMMYRIMLLLNLSREAAIIAALLFGIHPMRVESVAWITERKDVLLGAFYFSAIYTYIQSLRLPAKRNYYR
;
A
#
# COMPACT_ATOMS: atom_id res chain seq x y z
N MET A 1 -42.68 -66.86 42.37
CA MET A 1 -41.27 -66.47 42.16
C MET A 1 -41.09 -66.03 40.71
N SER A 2 -41.01 -64.72 40.49
CA SER A 2 -41.09 -64.07 39.17
C SER A 2 -39.72 -64.00 38.49
N LYS A 3 -39.65 -64.43 37.23
CA LYS A 3 -38.41 -64.48 36.41
C LYS A 3 -38.02 -63.07 35.94
N LYS A 4 -36.78 -62.66 36.25
CA LYS A 4 -36.14 -61.42 35.78
C LYS A 4 -36.03 -61.40 34.25
N LYS A 5 -36.53 -60.33 33.61
CA LYS A 5 -36.24 -59.98 32.19
C LYS A 5 -34.93 -59.20 32.12
N PRO A 6 -34.00 -59.47 31.17
CA PRO A 6 -32.85 -58.63 30.94
C PRO A 6 -33.24 -57.42 30.07
N THR A 7 -32.93 -56.21 30.55
CA THR A 7 -33.08 -54.95 29.83
C THR A 7 -32.03 -54.83 28.71
N LYS A 8 -32.48 -54.63 27.46
CA LYS A 8 -31.60 -54.37 26.30
C LYS A 8 -30.91 -53.00 26.45
N PRO A 9 -29.63 -52.86 26.06
CA PRO A 9 -28.95 -51.56 26.07
C PRO A 9 -29.48 -50.66 24.96
N HIS A 10 -29.87 -49.43 25.31
CA HIS A 10 -30.22 -48.38 24.37
C HIS A 10 -29.02 -48.06 23.46
N LYS A 11 -29.12 -48.42 22.18
CA LYS A 11 -28.21 -47.92 21.13
C LYS A 11 -28.41 -46.41 21.00
N LYS A 12 -27.49 -45.62 21.57
CA LYS A 12 -27.35 -44.19 21.28
C LYS A 12 -27.17 -44.02 19.76
N LYS A 13 -28.19 -43.49 19.08
CA LYS A 13 -28.06 -42.97 17.71
C LYS A 13 -27.03 -41.83 17.76
N LYS A 14 -25.79 -42.12 17.35
CA LYS A 14 -24.82 -41.09 16.99
C LYS A 14 -25.34 -40.40 15.73
N THR A 15 -26.11 -39.33 15.91
CA THR A 15 -26.42 -38.39 14.84
C THR A 15 -25.11 -37.78 14.36
N GLY A 16 -24.58 -38.32 13.27
CA GLY A 16 -23.47 -37.74 12.54
C GLY A 16 -23.88 -36.37 12.02
N LYS A 17 -23.60 -35.31 12.78
CA LYS A 17 -23.43 -33.98 12.22
C LYS A 17 -22.22 -34.06 11.29
N LYS A 18 -22.46 -34.40 10.03
CA LYS A 18 -21.55 -34.07 8.93
C LYS A 18 -21.37 -32.56 8.99
N LYS A 19 -20.29 -32.12 9.63
CA LYS A 19 -19.73 -30.79 9.48
C LYS A 19 -19.30 -30.68 8.01
N ASN A 20 -20.24 -30.35 7.15
CA ASN A 20 -19.94 -29.72 5.86
C ASN A 20 -19.43 -28.31 6.17
N ALA A 21 -18.25 -28.23 6.78
CA ALA A 21 -17.40 -27.07 6.63
C ALA A 21 -16.97 -27.12 5.16
N ALA A 22 -17.80 -26.55 4.29
CA ALA A 22 -17.40 -26.22 2.94
C ALA A 22 -16.12 -25.41 3.11
N LYS A 23 -14.97 -26.04 2.85
CA LYS A 23 -13.70 -25.34 2.69
C LYS A 23 -13.96 -24.35 1.57
N ALA A 24 -14.24 -23.10 1.92
CA ALA A 24 -14.28 -22.01 0.96
C ALA A 24 -12.92 -22.09 0.27
N LYS A 25 -12.91 -22.52 -0.99
CA LYS A 25 -11.71 -22.49 -1.82
C LYS A 25 -11.35 -21.02 -1.91
N THR A 26 -10.42 -20.56 -1.08
CA THR A 26 -9.85 -19.22 -1.18
C THR A 26 -9.09 -19.18 -2.49
N THR A 27 -9.79 -18.80 -3.56
CA THR A 27 -9.20 -18.57 -4.87
C THR A 27 -8.30 -17.35 -4.74
N SER A 28 -7.01 -17.52 -5.01
CA SER A 28 -6.03 -16.43 -5.00
C SER A 28 -6.53 -15.27 -5.84
N PHE A 29 -6.49 -14.04 -5.31
CA PHE A 29 -6.82 -12.81 -6.04
C PHE A 29 -6.14 -12.75 -7.41
N TRP A 30 -4.87 -13.14 -7.45
CA TRP A 30 -4.01 -13.15 -8.64
C TRP A 30 -4.52 -14.05 -9.77
N ARG A 31 -5.47 -14.96 -9.50
CA ARG A 31 -6.05 -15.88 -10.48
C ARG A 31 -7.49 -15.53 -10.89
N GLN A 32 -7.97 -14.33 -10.54
CA GLN A 32 -9.35 -13.89 -10.81
C GLN A 32 -9.36 -12.68 -11.76
N PRO A 33 -9.41 -12.90 -13.09
CA PRO A 33 -9.43 -11.80 -14.08
C PRO A 33 -10.54 -10.77 -13.84
N SER A 34 -11.69 -11.20 -13.31
CA SER A 34 -12.84 -10.35 -12.99
C SER A 34 -12.55 -9.26 -11.94
N LEU A 35 -11.51 -9.44 -11.12
CA LEU A 35 -11.07 -8.47 -10.12
C LEU A 35 -10.05 -7.47 -10.65
N TRP A 36 -9.33 -7.82 -11.72
CA TRP A 36 -8.32 -6.97 -12.35
C TRP A 36 -8.91 -5.87 -13.21
N ILE A 37 -9.98 -6.16 -13.96
CA ILE A 37 -10.63 -5.14 -14.79
C ILE A 37 -11.08 -3.94 -13.93
N PRO A 38 -11.81 -4.11 -12.82
CA PRO A 38 -12.12 -3.00 -11.92
C PRO A 38 -10.89 -2.30 -11.39
N ALA A 39 -9.86 -3.04 -10.96
CA ALA A 39 -8.63 -2.43 -10.47
C ALA A 39 -8.00 -1.50 -11.52
N LEU A 40 -7.86 -1.97 -12.76
CA LEU A 40 -7.32 -1.16 -13.86
C LEU A 40 -8.18 0.07 -14.15
N VAL A 41 -9.51 -0.06 -14.14
CA VAL A 41 -10.42 1.08 -14.35
C VAL A 41 -10.28 2.12 -13.24
N ILE A 42 -10.23 1.70 -11.97
CA ILE A 42 -10.05 2.58 -10.80
C ILE A 42 -8.71 3.34 -10.91
N LEU A 43 -7.64 2.61 -11.24
CA LEU A 43 -6.31 3.20 -11.38
C LEU A 43 -6.23 4.16 -12.57
N LEU A 44 -6.86 3.82 -13.70
CA LEU A 44 -6.92 4.70 -14.87
C LEU A 44 -7.68 6.00 -14.56
N ILE A 45 -8.85 5.90 -13.92
CA ILE A 45 -9.63 7.08 -13.52
C ILE A 45 -8.82 7.95 -12.54
N THR A 46 -8.16 7.34 -11.56
CA THR A 46 -7.31 8.09 -10.61
C THR A 46 -6.14 8.76 -11.33
N ALA A 47 -5.46 8.04 -12.24
CA ALA A 47 -4.35 8.59 -13.00
C ALA A 47 -4.78 9.78 -13.86
N ILE A 48 -5.95 9.71 -14.50
CA ILE A 48 -6.52 10.84 -15.28
C ILE A 48 -6.85 12.02 -14.36
N ALA A 49 -7.44 11.77 -13.19
CA ALA A 49 -7.79 12.83 -12.24
C ALA A 49 -6.56 13.62 -11.75
N PHE A 50 -5.41 12.95 -11.63
CA PHE A 50 -4.16 13.55 -11.18
C PHE A 50 -3.16 13.83 -12.31
N SER A 51 -3.47 13.53 -13.58
CA SER A 51 -2.55 13.78 -14.68
C SER A 51 -2.11 15.24 -14.82
N PRO A 52 -2.94 16.26 -14.47
CA PRO A 52 -2.48 17.65 -14.47
C PRO A 52 -1.28 17.90 -13.54
N SER A 53 -1.10 17.11 -12.48
CA SER A 53 0.04 17.27 -11.58
C SER A 53 1.38 17.00 -12.25
N LEU A 54 1.40 16.26 -13.35
CA LEU A 54 2.63 15.97 -14.10
C LEU A 54 3.20 17.21 -14.81
N GLU A 55 2.36 18.21 -15.05
CA GLU A 55 2.75 19.49 -15.66
C GLU A 55 3.13 20.55 -14.63
N ASN A 56 2.95 20.26 -13.33
CA ASN A 56 3.31 21.19 -12.27
C ASN A 56 4.82 21.37 -12.14
N GLY A 57 5.24 22.56 -11.71
CA GLY A 57 6.61 22.87 -11.33
C GLY A 57 6.94 22.46 -9.89
N PHE A 58 8.10 22.90 -9.42
CA PHE A 58 8.44 22.94 -8.00
C PHE A 58 7.73 24.11 -7.31
N VAL A 59 7.40 23.98 -6.03
CA VAL A 59 6.82 25.06 -5.23
C VAL A 59 7.86 25.70 -4.30
N ASN A 60 7.78 27.03 -4.14
CA ASN A 60 8.69 27.81 -3.29
C ASN A 60 8.22 27.83 -1.82
N TRP A 61 7.93 26.66 -1.26
CA TRP A 61 7.60 26.47 0.16
C TRP A 61 8.66 25.60 0.83
N ASP A 62 8.94 24.43 0.28
CA ASP A 62 9.96 23.52 0.80
C ASP A 62 10.61 22.61 -0.27
N ASP A 63 10.15 22.62 -1.53
CA ASP A 63 10.77 21.82 -2.60
C ASP A 63 12.18 22.31 -2.93
N ASP A 64 12.42 23.61 -2.79
CA ASP A 64 13.73 24.24 -2.89
C ASP A 64 14.70 23.58 -1.92
N VAL A 65 14.41 23.60 -0.62
CA VAL A 65 15.33 23.11 0.40
C VAL A 65 15.39 21.57 0.43
N ASN A 66 14.28 20.87 0.18
CA ASN A 66 14.25 19.40 0.20
C ASN A 66 14.85 18.76 -1.06
N VAL A 67 14.77 19.43 -2.22
CA VAL A 67 15.16 18.84 -3.51
C VAL A 67 16.25 19.65 -4.21
N LEU A 68 16.04 20.94 -4.45
CA LEU A 68 16.92 21.72 -5.32
C LEU A 68 18.26 22.08 -4.66
N GLU A 69 18.20 22.50 -3.40
CA GLU A 69 19.33 23.00 -2.59
C GLU A 69 19.91 21.92 -1.66
N ASN A 70 19.28 20.75 -1.59
CA ASN A 70 19.68 19.67 -0.69
C ASN A 70 21.03 19.06 -1.10
N GLU A 71 22.08 19.35 -0.34
CA GLU A 71 23.43 18.85 -0.60
C GLU A 71 23.52 17.32 -0.59
N ASN A 72 22.64 16.65 0.15
CA ASN A 72 22.57 15.19 0.20
C ASN A 72 22.11 14.56 -1.12
N LEU A 73 21.58 15.37 -2.04
CA LEU A 73 21.14 14.94 -3.37
C LEU A 73 22.19 15.22 -4.46
N ARG A 74 23.41 15.66 -4.11
CA ARG A 74 24.42 16.08 -5.10
C ARG A 74 24.83 14.95 -6.06
N ASP A 75 25.05 13.76 -5.54
CA ASP A 75 25.52 12.58 -6.28
C ASP A 75 25.02 11.29 -5.63
N PHE A 76 24.85 10.24 -6.45
CA PHE A 76 24.49 8.91 -5.99
C PHE A 76 25.74 8.17 -5.47
N SER A 77 26.16 8.48 -4.24
CA SER A 77 27.27 7.80 -3.56
C SER A 77 26.86 7.22 -2.21
N LEU A 78 27.68 6.29 -1.71
CA LEU A 78 27.52 5.74 -0.37
C LEU A 78 27.59 6.84 0.70
N GLU A 79 28.39 7.88 0.49
CA GLU A 79 28.49 9.02 1.40
C GLU A 79 27.17 9.79 1.46
N SER A 80 26.59 10.15 0.31
CA SER A 80 25.28 10.81 0.25
C SER A 80 24.20 9.97 0.92
N ILE A 81 24.16 8.65 0.66
CA ILE A 81 23.22 7.74 1.31
C ILE A 81 23.42 7.72 2.83
N GLN A 82 24.66 7.64 3.32
CA GLN A 82 24.94 7.68 4.76
C GLN A 82 24.48 8.99 5.40
N LYS A 83 24.68 10.14 4.72
CA LYS A 83 24.21 11.43 5.21
C LYS A 83 22.70 11.51 5.29
N ILE A 84 21.98 10.98 4.29
CA ILE A 84 20.51 10.92 4.26
C ILE A 84 19.98 10.12 5.45
N PHE A 85 20.59 8.97 5.76
CA PHE A 85 20.17 8.08 6.85
C PHE A 85 20.80 8.40 8.22
N ASN A 86 21.43 9.56 8.36
CA ASN A 86 21.98 10.06 9.61
C ASN A 86 21.09 11.21 10.13
N PRO A 87 20.47 11.11 11.32
CA PRO A 87 19.58 12.13 11.86
C PRO A 87 20.20 13.53 11.99
N THR A 88 21.52 13.63 12.17
CA THR A 88 22.21 14.91 12.33
C THR A 88 22.41 15.61 10.99
N THR A 89 22.74 14.88 9.93
CA THR A 89 23.07 15.44 8.60
C THR A 89 21.92 15.35 7.59
N GLY A 90 20.98 14.45 7.82
CA GLY A 90 19.82 14.19 6.95
C GLY A 90 18.56 14.94 7.38
N THR A 91 18.61 15.71 8.48
CA THR A 91 17.51 16.58 8.89
C THR A 91 17.47 17.82 8.02
N ILE A 92 16.34 18.04 7.35
CA ILE A 92 16.11 19.18 6.45
C ILE A 92 14.89 19.96 6.97
N ILE A 93 15.04 21.26 7.20
CA ILE A 93 14.00 22.14 7.79
C ILE A 93 13.39 21.53 9.08
N GLY A 94 14.23 20.98 9.95
CA GLY A 94 13.79 20.36 11.21
C GLY A 94 13.07 19.01 11.06
N ASN A 95 12.95 18.47 9.85
CA ASN A 95 12.32 17.18 9.57
C ASN A 95 13.35 16.12 9.20
N TYR A 96 13.31 14.96 9.86
CA TYR A 96 14.10 13.79 9.50
C TYR A 96 13.27 12.79 8.70
N ASN A 97 13.33 12.90 7.37
CA ASN A 97 12.55 12.11 6.41
C ASN A 97 13.47 11.36 5.43
N PRO A 98 14.27 10.38 5.88
CA PRO A 98 15.34 9.79 5.07
C PRO A 98 14.82 9.06 3.83
N LEU A 99 13.66 8.42 3.90
CA LEU A 99 13.11 7.67 2.76
C LEU A 99 12.64 8.57 1.63
N PRO A 100 11.82 9.63 1.86
CA PRO A 100 11.54 10.62 0.82
C PRO A 100 12.79 11.20 0.17
N ILE A 101 13.75 11.68 0.96
CA ILE A 101 15.01 12.25 0.45
C ILE A 101 15.79 11.21 -0.38
N PHE A 102 15.88 9.97 0.09
CA PHE A 102 16.54 8.89 -0.66
C PHE A 102 15.84 8.60 -1.99
N THR A 103 14.51 8.64 -2.05
CA THR A 103 13.80 8.48 -3.33
C THR A 103 13.99 9.68 -4.26
N PHE A 104 14.17 10.90 -3.74
CA PHE A 104 14.54 12.05 -4.56
C PHE A 104 15.96 11.89 -5.15
N LEU A 105 16.88 11.30 -4.39
CA LEU A 105 18.22 10.95 -4.90
C LEU A 105 18.13 9.96 -6.06
N ILE A 106 17.29 8.92 -5.93
CA ILE A 106 17.04 7.95 -7.01
C ILE A 106 16.45 8.64 -8.25
N ASP A 107 15.43 9.48 -8.08
CA ASP A 107 14.78 10.18 -9.19
C ASP A 107 15.75 11.07 -9.98
N LYS A 108 16.64 11.74 -9.24
CA LYS A 108 17.69 12.58 -9.82
C LYS A 108 18.68 11.74 -10.64
N GLU A 109 19.14 10.62 -10.08
CA GLU A 109 20.12 9.75 -10.75
C GLU A 109 19.55 9.08 -12.00
N LEU A 110 18.29 8.62 -11.96
CA LEU A 110 17.70 7.89 -13.08
C LEU A 110 17.33 8.80 -14.26
N LEU A 111 16.87 10.05 -14.03
CA LEU A 111 16.19 10.83 -15.07
C LEU A 111 16.43 12.36 -15.00
N GLY A 112 17.20 12.88 -14.02
CA GLY A 112 17.03 14.25 -13.51
C GLY A 112 18.27 15.15 -13.46
N GLY A 113 19.30 14.91 -14.28
CA GLY A 113 20.33 15.90 -14.60
C GLY A 113 21.61 15.79 -13.76
N HIS A 114 22.64 15.14 -14.32
CA HIS A 114 24.01 15.11 -13.77
C HIS A 114 24.67 16.49 -13.69
N ASP A 115 24.05 17.55 -14.23
CA ASP A 115 24.58 18.91 -14.24
C ASP A 115 24.14 19.77 -13.04
N GLY A 116 23.25 19.25 -12.19
CA GLY A 116 22.77 19.96 -10.99
C GLY A 116 21.96 21.22 -11.27
N LYS A 117 21.58 21.48 -12.53
CA LYS A 117 20.88 22.70 -12.96
C LYS A 117 19.56 22.40 -13.68
N ASN A 118 19.40 21.21 -14.26
CA ASN A 118 18.22 20.83 -15.03
C ASN A 118 17.37 19.76 -14.33
N TYR A 119 16.81 20.10 -13.17
CA TYR A 119 15.79 19.27 -12.53
C TYR A 119 14.52 19.25 -13.38
N LYS A 120 13.98 18.06 -13.61
CA LYS A 120 12.71 17.88 -14.34
C LYS A 120 11.59 17.60 -13.34
N PRO A 121 10.72 18.57 -12.99
CA PRO A 121 9.70 18.38 -11.95
C PRO A 121 8.79 17.17 -12.19
N TRP A 122 8.49 16.90 -13.46
CA TRP A 122 7.54 15.86 -13.86
C TRP A 122 7.87 14.46 -13.30
N ILE A 123 9.16 14.10 -13.13
CA ILE A 123 9.52 12.76 -12.61
C ILE A 123 9.13 12.62 -11.14
N PHE A 124 9.27 13.70 -10.38
CA PHE A 124 8.93 13.71 -8.97
C PHE A 124 7.42 13.56 -8.77
N HIS A 125 6.65 14.32 -9.56
CA HIS A 125 5.19 14.23 -9.62
C HIS A 125 4.71 12.86 -10.10
N PHE A 126 5.37 12.30 -11.12
CA PHE A 126 5.08 10.96 -11.63
C PHE A 126 5.23 9.89 -10.56
N ASN A 127 6.32 9.93 -9.79
CA ASN A 127 6.55 8.96 -8.71
C ASN A 127 5.58 9.14 -7.53
N ASN A 128 5.18 10.37 -7.19
CA ASN A 128 4.13 10.59 -6.20
C ASN A 128 2.79 10.01 -6.67
N LEU A 129 2.43 10.23 -7.94
CA LEU A 129 1.25 9.64 -8.55
C LEU A 129 1.32 8.11 -8.55
N LEU A 130 2.47 7.53 -8.90
CA LEU A 130 2.66 6.08 -8.90
C LEU A 130 2.46 5.47 -7.49
N LEU A 131 3.01 6.12 -6.45
CA LEU A 131 2.82 5.73 -5.06
C LEU A 131 1.34 5.83 -4.64
N HIS A 132 0.64 6.89 -5.07
CA HIS A 132 -0.80 7.02 -4.80
C HIS A 132 -1.62 5.94 -5.51
N LEU A 133 -1.33 5.64 -6.78
CA LEU A 133 -1.97 4.54 -7.51
C LEU A 133 -1.75 3.20 -6.80
N PHE A 134 -0.57 2.97 -6.24
CA PHE A 134 -0.32 1.80 -5.39
C PHE A 134 -1.20 1.82 -4.13
N CYS A 135 -1.32 2.96 -3.45
CA CYS A 135 -2.22 3.11 -2.29
C CYS A 135 -3.68 2.82 -2.65
N VAL A 136 -4.17 3.32 -3.78
CA VAL A 136 -5.54 3.07 -4.29
C VAL A 136 -5.75 1.59 -4.60
N PHE A 137 -4.77 0.95 -5.23
CA PHE A 137 -4.81 -0.49 -5.48
C PHE A 137 -4.87 -1.28 -4.16
N MET A 138 -4.05 -0.93 -3.18
CA MET A 138 -4.09 -1.55 -1.86
C MET A 138 -5.42 -1.30 -1.15
N MET A 139 -6.01 -0.11 -1.28
CA MET A 139 -7.33 0.19 -0.73
C MET A 139 -8.40 -0.77 -1.29
N TYR A 140 -8.46 -0.92 -2.62
CA TYR A 140 -9.35 -1.89 -3.26
C TYR A 140 -9.13 -3.33 -2.74
N ARG A 141 -7.86 -3.74 -2.62
CA ARG A 141 -7.47 -5.05 -2.09
C ARG A 141 -7.90 -5.25 -0.65
N ILE A 142 -7.74 -4.24 0.21
CA ILE A 142 -8.12 -4.27 1.62
C ILE A 142 -9.64 -4.38 1.73
N MET A 143 -10.42 -3.62 0.94
CA MET A 143 -11.88 -3.69 0.98
C MET A 143 -12.41 -5.08 0.62
N LEU A 144 -11.87 -5.69 -0.45
CA LEU A 144 -12.18 -7.09 -0.78
C LEU A 144 -11.71 -8.05 0.33
N LEU A 145 -10.54 -7.79 0.90
CA LEU A 145 -10.01 -8.56 2.03
C LEU A 145 -10.82 -8.34 3.31
N LEU A 146 -11.70 -7.34 3.40
CA LEU A 146 -12.62 -7.15 4.51
C LEU A 146 -14.00 -7.80 4.23
N ASN A 147 -14.13 -8.56 3.13
CA ASN A 147 -15.37 -9.17 2.64
C ASN A 147 -16.46 -8.15 2.26
N LEU A 148 -16.10 -6.92 1.89
CA LEU A 148 -17.06 -6.03 1.24
C LEU A 148 -17.46 -6.60 -0.13
N SER A 149 -18.65 -6.21 -0.59
CA SER A 149 -19.05 -6.51 -1.98
C SER A 149 -18.07 -5.87 -2.96
N ARG A 150 -18.00 -6.42 -4.16
CA ARG A 150 -17.12 -5.90 -5.22
C ARG A 150 -17.44 -4.44 -5.53
N GLU A 151 -18.72 -4.10 -5.56
CA GLU A 151 -19.24 -2.77 -5.83
C GLU A 151 -18.82 -1.79 -4.73
N ALA A 152 -18.96 -2.17 -3.46
CA ALA A 152 -18.54 -1.36 -2.34
C ALA A 152 -17.02 -1.15 -2.32
N ALA A 153 -16.22 -2.18 -2.65
CA ALA A 153 -14.78 -2.06 -2.77
C ALA A 153 -14.34 -1.11 -3.89
N ILE A 154 -15.03 -1.15 -5.05
CA ILE A 154 -14.80 -0.23 -6.17
C ILE A 154 -15.11 1.20 -5.74
N ILE A 155 -16.28 1.43 -5.16
CA ILE A 155 -16.71 2.76 -4.72
C ILE A 155 -15.74 3.33 -3.68
N ALA A 156 -15.37 2.54 -2.67
CA ALA A 156 -14.44 2.98 -1.63
C ALA A 156 -13.06 3.35 -2.19
N ALA A 157 -12.51 2.53 -3.11
CA ALA A 157 -11.22 2.81 -3.73
C ALA A 157 -11.26 4.03 -4.66
N LEU A 158 -12.35 4.22 -5.42
CA LEU A 158 -12.54 5.43 -6.22
C LEU A 158 -12.66 6.67 -5.34
N LEU A 159 -13.54 6.66 -4.34
CA LEU A 159 -13.73 7.79 -3.42
C LEU A 159 -12.42 8.18 -2.75
N PHE A 160 -11.59 7.21 -2.37
CA PHE A 160 -10.25 7.47 -1.84
C PHE A 160 -9.30 8.02 -2.92
N GLY A 161 -9.30 7.42 -4.11
CA GLY A 161 -8.37 7.73 -5.19
C GLY A 161 -8.54 9.12 -5.77
N ILE A 162 -9.78 9.56 -6.03
CA ILE A 162 -10.08 10.87 -6.63
C ILE A 162 -10.44 11.96 -5.62
N HIS A 163 -10.27 11.70 -4.31
CA HIS A 163 -10.66 12.66 -3.29
C HIS A 163 -9.83 13.95 -3.38
N PRO A 164 -10.45 15.15 -3.36
CA PRO A 164 -9.70 16.42 -3.43
C PRO A 164 -8.66 16.61 -2.32
N MET A 165 -8.90 16.05 -1.12
CA MET A 165 -7.90 16.05 -0.02
C MET A 165 -6.59 15.32 -0.36
N ARG A 166 -6.53 14.54 -1.46
CA ARG A 166 -5.29 13.91 -1.93
C ARG A 166 -4.43 14.82 -2.81
N VAL A 167 -4.94 16.00 -3.18
CA VAL A 167 -4.18 16.94 -4.03
C VAL A 167 -2.87 17.35 -3.37
N GLU A 168 -2.88 17.70 -2.09
CA GLU A 168 -1.64 18.04 -1.36
C GLU A 168 -0.66 16.86 -1.36
N SER A 169 -1.13 15.66 -1.02
CA SER A 169 -0.29 14.45 -0.99
C SER A 169 0.36 14.08 -2.32
N VAL A 170 -0.35 14.30 -3.44
CA VAL A 170 0.04 13.78 -4.76
C VAL A 170 0.72 14.84 -5.62
N ALA A 171 0.19 16.08 -5.62
CA ALA A 171 0.62 17.14 -6.53
C ALA A 171 1.73 18.03 -5.97
N TRP A 172 2.09 17.89 -4.70
CA TRP A 172 3.25 18.54 -4.08
C TRP A 172 4.40 17.53 -3.97
N ILE A 173 5.57 17.87 -4.54
CA ILE A 173 6.74 16.98 -4.60
C ILE A 173 7.19 16.55 -3.21
N THR A 174 7.42 17.50 -2.31
CA THR A 174 7.90 17.22 -0.94
C THR A 174 6.88 16.49 -0.06
N GLU A 175 5.61 16.44 -0.47
CA GLU A 175 4.60 15.60 0.19
C GLU A 175 4.70 14.10 -0.19
N ARG A 176 5.75 13.71 -0.91
CA ARG A 176 6.12 12.29 -1.11
C ARG A 176 6.11 11.49 0.19
N LYS A 177 6.43 12.13 1.32
CA LYS A 177 6.36 11.54 2.66
C LYS A 177 4.99 10.92 2.96
N ASP A 178 3.88 11.56 2.59
CA ASP A 178 2.52 11.05 2.85
C ASP A 178 2.16 9.87 1.93
N VAL A 179 2.41 9.97 0.62
CA VAL A 179 2.11 8.86 -0.31
C VAL A 179 3.00 7.64 -0.06
N LEU A 180 4.25 7.84 0.36
CA LEU A 180 5.15 6.76 0.74
C LEU A 180 4.73 6.11 2.07
N LEU A 181 4.36 6.92 3.07
CA LEU A 181 3.75 6.45 4.30
C LEU A 181 2.50 5.61 4.01
N GLY A 182 1.61 6.11 3.15
CA GLY A 182 0.41 5.41 2.70
C GLY A 182 0.72 4.04 2.09
N ALA A 183 1.74 3.96 1.23
CA ALA A 183 2.14 2.71 0.59
C ALA A 183 2.56 1.65 1.62
N PHE A 184 3.43 2.01 2.57
CA PHE A 184 3.85 1.10 3.64
C PHE A 184 2.70 0.77 4.59
N TYR A 185 1.91 1.76 4.98
CA TYR A 185 0.79 1.61 5.90
C TYR A 185 -0.27 0.64 5.36
N PHE A 186 -0.72 0.83 4.11
CA PHE A 186 -1.70 -0.07 3.51
C PHE A 186 -1.12 -1.47 3.26
N SER A 187 0.16 -1.58 2.90
CA SER A 187 0.83 -2.88 2.78
C SER A 187 0.88 -3.64 4.12
N ALA A 188 1.15 -2.91 5.20
CA ALA A 188 1.16 -3.45 6.56
C ALA A 188 -0.24 -3.92 6.97
N ILE A 189 -1.28 -3.09 6.77
CA ILE A 189 -2.67 -3.46 7.05
C ILE A 189 -3.09 -4.69 6.25
N TYR A 190 -2.83 -4.69 4.94
CA TYR A 190 -3.18 -5.80 4.07
C TYR A 190 -2.55 -7.10 4.57
N THR A 191 -1.24 -7.07 4.87
CA THR A 191 -0.50 -8.24 5.36
C THR A 191 -0.98 -8.69 6.74
N TYR A 192 -1.26 -7.74 7.64
CA TYR A 192 -1.80 -8.02 8.96
C TYR A 192 -3.16 -8.74 8.88
N ILE A 193 -4.12 -8.20 8.14
CA ILE A 193 -5.43 -8.84 7.95
C ILE A 193 -5.28 -10.21 7.26
N GLN A 194 -4.39 -10.32 6.27
CA GLN A 194 -4.09 -11.59 5.61
C GLN A 194 -3.60 -12.63 6.62
N SER A 195 -2.72 -12.23 7.56
CA SER A 195 -2.17 -13.13 8.58
C SER A 195 -3.24 -13.64 9.55
N LEU A 196 -4.22 -12.80 9.92
CA LEU A 196 -5.36 -13.19 10.76
C LEU A 196 -6.29 -14.20 10.07
N ARG A 197 -6.31 -14.22 8.73
CA ARG A 197 -7.12 -15.13 7.93
C ARG A 197 -6.44 -16.45 7.61
N LEU A 198 -5.11 -16.51 7.71
CA LEU A 198 -4.40 -17.78 7.60
C LEU A 198 -4.75 -18.61 8.84
N PRO A 199 -5.13 -19.90 8.69
CA PRO A 199 -5.25 -20.77 9.84
C PRO A 199 -3.92 -20.74 10.58
N ALA A 200 -3.94 -20.36 11.86
CA ALA A 200 -2.73 -20.23 12.66
C ALA A 200 -1.83 -21.44 12.39
N LYS A 201 -0.58 -21.20 11.95
CA LYS A 201 0.41 -22.28 11.87
C LYS A 201 0.57 -22.79 13.29
N ARG A 202 -0.11 -23.88 13.62
CA ARG A 202 0.03 -24.60 14.88
C ARG A 202 1.37 -25.32 14.84
N ASN A 203 2.45 -24.57 14.97
CA ASN A 203 3.80 -25.08 15.22
C ASN A 203 4.11 -24.71 16.66
N TYR A 204 3.72 -25.58 17.61
CA TYR A 204 4.60 -26.59 18.21
C TYR A 204 5.78 -25.93 18.91
N TYR A 205 5.53 -25.41 20.11
CA TYR A 205 6.50 -25.53 21.18
C TYR A 205 6.69 -27.03 21.42
N ARG A 206 7.81 -27.57 20.97
CA ARG A 206 8.38 -28.85 21.41
C ARG A 206 9.78 -28.56 21.88
#